data_AF-A0A978V210-F1
#
_entry.id   AF-A0A978V210-F1
#
_cell.length_a   1.000
_cell.length_b   1.000
_cell.length_c   1.000
_cell.angle_alpha   90.00
_cell.angle_beta   90.00
_cell.angle_gamma   90.00
#
_symmetry.space_group_name_H-M   'P 1'
#
loop_
_entity.id
_entity.type
_entity.pdbx_description
1 polymer ?
#
loop_
_entity_poly.entity_id
_entity_poly.type
_entity_poly.pdbx_seq_one_letter_code
_entity_poly.pdbx_strand_id
1 'polypeptide(L)'
;MAFGIGEEVEVCSREDGFLGSYYAATVVAHLENMNMYIVQYKELLKNDESGPLIERVLKNEVRPVPPEMVGTGFSYLDKVDAYDNDGWWVGKITGKEGSNYNVYFETTGEEIAYPVSCLRFHLDWRSGKWVSTKKSLVPSSSNSTR
;
A
#
# COMPACT_ATOMS: atom_id res chain seq x y z
N MET A 1 -7.79 -16.40 -5.43
CA MET A 1 -7.98 -15.27 -6.37
C MET A 1 -6.75 -15.19 -7.24
N ALA A 2 -6.90 -14.94 -8.54
CA ALA A 2 -5.79 -14.71 -9.45
C ALA A 2 -5.98 -13.34 -10.10
N PHE A 3 -4.96 -12.49 -10.05
CA PHE A 3 -4.97 -11.17 -10.69
C PHE A 3 -4.61 -11.34 -12.16
N GLY A 4 -5.30 -10.67 -13.07
CA GLY A 4 -5.05 -10.78 -14.51
C GLY A 4 -3.79 -10.04 -14.96
N ILE A 5 -3.24 -10.42 -16.12
CA ILE A 5 -2.18 -9.63 -16.78
C ILE A 5 -2.74 -8.24 -17.11
N GLY A 6 -1.98 -7.20 -16.78
CA GLY A 6 -2.38 -5.81 -16.89
C GLY A 6 -3.15 -5.26 -15.69
N GLU A 7 -3.48 -6.10 -14.69
CA GLU A 7 -4.16 -5.65 -13.47
C GLU A 7 -3.19 -4.91 -12.54
N GLU A 8 -3.67 -3.79 -11.99
CA GLU A 8 -2.94 -3.01 -11.00
C GLU A 8 -3.07 -3.63 -9.62
N VAL A 9 -1.94 -3.76 -8.94
CA VAL A 9 -1.83 -4.44 -7.65
C VAL A 9 -0.85 -3.69 -6.75
N GLU A 10 -0.87 -4.04 -5.47
CA GLU A 10 0.18 -3.66 -4.53
C GLU A 10 0.96 -4.90 -4.09
N VAL A 11 2.28 -4.77 -4.06
CA VAL A 11 3.20 -5.81 -3.58
C VAL A 11 3.63 -5.47 -2.16
N CYS A 12 3.36 -6.39 -1.24
CA CYS A 12 3.77 -6.32 0.16
C CYS A 12 5.21 -6.81 0.25
N SER A 13 6.16 -5.94 0.57
CA SER A 13 7.54 -6.39 0.74
C SER A 13 7.72 -7.12 2.08
N ARG A 14 8.46 -8.23 2.03
CA ARG A 14 8.83 -9.05 3.19
C ARG A 14 10.33 -8.95 3.51
N GLU A 15 11.06 -8.16 2.75
CA GLU A 15 12.49 -7.98 2.92
C GLU A 15 12.78 -7.10 4.14
N ASP A 16 13.86 -7.41 4.86
CA ASP A 16 14.31 -6.60 5.98
C ASP A 16 14.62 -5.18 5.50
N GLY A 17 14.10 -4.18 6.21
CA GLY A 17 14.15 -2.77 5.80
C GLY A 17 12.94 -2.30 4.97
N PHE A 18 12.18 -3.23 4.36
CA PHE A 18 10.96 -2.94 3.60
C PHE A 18 9.70 -3.54 4.24
N LEU A 19 9.83 -4.17 5.41
CA LEU A 19 8.71 -4.73 6.16
C LEU A 19 7.63 -3.67 6.43
N GLY A 20 6.40 -3.97 6.02
CA GLY A 20 5.26 -3.07 6.19
C GLY A 20 5.11 -2.04 5.08
N SER A 21 5.85 -2.17 3.97
CA SER A 21 5.65 -1.35 2.76
C SER A 21 4.78 -2.06 1.71
N TYR A 22 4.06 -1.26 0.95
CA TYR A 22 3.30 -1.67 -0.22
C TYR A 22 3.68 -0.84 -1.44
N TYR A 23 4.16 -1.50 -2.49
CA TYR A 23 4.56 -0.82 -3.73
C TYR A 23 3.56 -1.07 -4.84
N ALA A 24 3.21 -0.01 -5.57
CA ALA A 24 2.30 -0.10 -6.70
C ALA A 24 2.96 -0.81 -7.88
N ALA A 25 2.29 -1.80 -8.46
CA ALA A 25 2.79 -2.59 -9.56
C ALA A 25 1.67 -3.02 -10.51
N THR A 26 2.06 -3.54 -11.67
CA THR A 26 1.17 -4.17 -12.66
C THR A 26 1.59 -5.61 -12.89
N VAL A 27 0.64 -6.54 -12.94
CA VAL A 27 0.93 -7.94 -13.27
C VAL A 27 1.29 -8.05 -14.74
N VAL A 28 2.46 -8.59 -15.06
CA VAL A 28 2.91 -8.78 -16.46
C VAL A 28 2.92 -10.25 -16.90
N ALA A 29 3.04 -11.19 -15.95
CA ALA A 29 2.92 -12.61 -16.26
C ALA A 29 2.56 -13.47 -15.03
N HIS A 30 2.11 -14.69 -15.30
CA HIS A 30 1.81 -15.71 -14.30
C HIS A 30 2.82 -16.84 -14.37
N LEU A 31 3.31 -17.28 -13.22
CA LEU A 31 4.11 -18.49 -13.08
C LEU A 31 3.31 -19.48 -12.24
N GLU A 32 2.32 -20.13 -12.88
CA GLU A 32 1.31 -20.94 -12.17
C GLU A 32 1.94 -22.10 -11.38
N ASN A 33 2.92 -22.78 -11.96
CA ASN A 33 3.65 -23.88 -11.34
C ASN A 33 4.46 -23.48 -10.10
N MET A 34 4.77 -22.18 -9.94
CA MET A 34 5.57 -21.65 -8.84
C MET A 34 4.73 -20.83 -7.86
N ASN A 35 3.43 -20.69 -8.09
CA ASN A 35 2.56 -19.81 -7.31
C ASN A 35 3.13 -18.39 -7.17
N MET A 36 3.59 -17.84 -8.31
CA MET A 36 4.20 -16.51 -8.41
C MET A 36 3.59 -15.68 -9.53
N TYR A 37 3.74 -14.37 -9.41
CA TYR A 37 3.54 -13.40 -10.49
C TYR A 37 4.88 -12.83 -10.91
N ILE A 38 4.95 -12.39 -12.17
CA ILE A 38 5.92 -11.38 -12.57
C ILE A 38 5.19 -10.05 -12.55
N VAL A 39 5.74 -9.08 -11.83
CA VAL A 39 5.17 -7.74 -11.68
C VAL A 39 6.16 -6.69 -12.16
N GLN A 40 5.65 -5.60 -12.72
CA GLN A 40 6.40 -4.41 -13.02
C GLN A 40 5.98 -3.30 -12.06
N TYR A 41 6.92 -2.79 -11.27
CA TYR A 41 6.64 -1.67 -10.36
C TYR A 41 6.40 -0.38 -11.15
N LYS A 42 5.56 0.50 -10.60
CA LYS A 42 5.25 1.80 -11.23
C LYS A 42 6.36 2.82 -11.03
N GLU A 43 6.84 2.92 -9.79
CA GLU A 43 7.77 3.98 -9.37
C GLU A 43 9.19 3.46 -9.14
N LEU A 44 9.36 2.15 -8.83
CA LEU A 44 10.69 1.57 -8.62
C LEU A 44 11.43 1.32 -9.94
N LEU A 45 12.68 1.73 -10.00
CA LEU A 45 13.58 1.52 -11.13
C LEU A 45 14.59 0.41 -10.85
N LYS A 46 15.17 -0.13 -11.92
CA LYS A 46 16.35 -0.99 -11.83
C LYS A 46 17.56 -0.21 -11.30
N ASN A 47 18.55 -0.92 -10.78
CA ASN A 47 19.79 -0.33 -10.26
C ASN A 47 20.56 0.52 -11.28
N ASP A 48 20.44 0.23 -12.57
CA ASP A 48 21.06 0.98 -13.66
C ASP A 48 20.15 2.09 -14.22
N GLU A 49 19.00 2.31 -13.59
CA GLU A 49 17.95 3.27 -13.98
C GLU A 49 17.46 3.08 -15.44
N SER A 50 17.74 1.94 -16.06
CA SER A 50 17.39 1.67 -17.47
C SER A 50 15.89 1.53 -17.72
N GLY A 51 15.09 1.47 -16.65
CA GLY A 51 13.65 1.43 -16.69
C GLY A 51 13.05 0.82 -15.43
N PRO A 52 11.73 0.55 -15.46
CA PRO A 52 11.01 0.00 -14.32
C PRO A 52 11.58 -1.32 -13.83
N LEU A 53 11.56 -1.51 -12.52
CA LEU A 53 11.92 -2.76 -11.86
C LEU A 53 10.85 -3.83 -12.18
N ILE A 54 11.32 -5.01 -12.59
CA ILE A 54 10.47 -6.17 -12.87
C ILE A 54 10.96 -7.33 -11.99
N GLU A 55 10.07 -7.89 -11.19
CA GLU A 55 10.40 -8.93 -10.22
C GLU A 55 9.42 -10.08 -10.20
N ARG A 56 9.87 -11.21 -9.63
CA ARG A 56 9.05 -12.36 -9.33
C ARG A 56 8.61 -12.28 -7.88
N VAL A 57 7.31 -12.27 -7.65
CA VAL A 57 6.72 -12.13 -6.30
C VAL A 57 5.75 -13.27 -6.03
N LEU A 58 5.63 -13.71 -4.78
CA LEU A 58 4.70 -14.76 -4.41
C LEU A 58 3.26 -14.26 -4.51
N LYS A 59 2.30 -15.13 -4.88
CA LYS A 59 0.88 -14.70 -4.96
C LYS A 59 0.31 -14.15 -3.64
N ASN A 60 0.86 -14.55 -2.49
CA ASN A 60 0.43 -14.09 -1.17
C ASN A 60 1.07 -12.76 -0.73
N GLU A 61 2.04 -12.25 -1.49
CA GLU A 61 2.62 -10.91 -1.32
C GLU A 61 1.87 -9.88 -2.15
N VAL A 62 0.98 -10.31 -3.05
CA VAL A 62 0.21 -9.42 -3.92
C VAL A 62 -1.22 -9.25 -3.39
N ARG A 63 -1.68 -8.00 -3.35
CA ARG A 63 -3.07 -7.63 -3.03
C ARG A 63 -3.62 -6.68 -4.10
N PRO A 64 -4.95 -6.54 -4.27
CA PRO A 64 -5.48 -5.52 -5.16
C PRO A 64 -5.12 -4.12 -4.64
N VAL A 65 -5.32 -3.09 -5.46
CA VAL A 65 -5.25 -1.71 -4.97
C VAL A 65 -6.38 -1.47 -3.94
N PRO A 66 -6.08 -0.92 -2.76
CA PRO A 66 -7.10 -0.65 -1.76
C PRO A 66 -8.10 0.40 -2.26
N PRO A 67 -9.39 0.27 -1.94
CA PRO A 67 -10.37 1.29 -2.23
C PRO A 67 -10.01 2.57 -1.48
N GLU A 68 -10.23 3.71 -2.13
CA GLU A 68 -10.10 4.99 -1.47
C GLU A 68 -11.21 5.12 -0.41
N MET A 69 -10.82 5.37 0.84
CA MET A 69 -11.74 5.50 1.97
C MET A 69 -11.88 6.97 2.35
N VAL A 70 -13.11 7.43 2.54
CA VAL A 70 -13.37 8.81 3.01
C VAL A 70 -13.58 8.80 4.52
N GLY A 71 -12.92 9.73 5.21
CA GLY A 71 -13.09 9.95 6.64
C GLY A 71 -12.91 11.42 7.01
N THR A 72 -13.37 11.81 8.19
CA THR A 72 -13.27 13.20 8.69
C THR A 72 -11.87 13.58 9.19
N GLY A 73 -10.85 12.78 8.86
CA GLY A 73 -9.47 12.87 9.35
C GLY A 73 -9.04 11.67 10.20
N PHE A 74 -7.78 11.72 10.65
CA PHE A 74 -7.18 10.68 11.47
C PHE A 74 -7.23 11.02 12.97
N SER A 75 -7.30 9.98 13.80
CA SER A 75 -7.33 10.02 15.26
C SER A 75 -6.08 9.34 15.83
N TYR A 76 -5.75 9.64 17.09
CA TYR A 76 -4.63 9.00 17.79
C TYR A 76 -4.75 7.46 17.74
N LEU A 77 -3.65 6.78 17.41
CA LEU A 77 -3.52 5.34 17.16
C LEU A 77 -4.28 4.79 15.95
N ASP A 78 -4.87 5.62 15.10
CA ASP A 78 -5.35 5.15 13.80
C ASP A 78 -4.18 4.55 13.02
N LYS A 79 -4.41 3.36 12.47
CA LYS A 79 -3.47 2.71 11.57
C LYS A 79 -3.62 3.32 10.17
N VAL A 80 -2.52 3.79 9.62
CA VAL A 80 -2.47 4.47 8.33
C VAL A 80 -1.39 3.86 7.45
N ASP A 81 -1.49 4.11 6.15
CA ASP A 81 -0.34 4.00 5.25
C ASP A 81 0.13 5.41 4.90
N ALA A 82 1.43 5.68 5.07
CA ALA A 82 2.08 6.92 4.65
C ALA A 82 2.83 6.70 3.33
N TYR A 83 2.64 7.59 2.37
CA TYR A 83 3.36 7.55 1.10
C TYR A 83 4.73 8.19 1.26
N ASP A 84 5.78 7.37 1.17
CA ASP A 84 7.17 7.80 1.25
C ASP A 84 8.07 6.79 0.50
N ASN A 85 9.20 7.23 -0.04
CA ASN A 85 10.13 6.41 -0.82
C ASN A 85 9.41 5.49 -1.83
N ASP A 86 8.51 6.07 -2.63
CA ASP A 86 7.78 5.40 -3.72
C ASP A 86 6.83 4.26 -3.29
N GLY A 87 6.57 4.14 -1.99
CA GLY A 87 5.74 3.11 -1.39
C GLY A 87 4.81 3.62 -0.31
N TRP A 88 3.87 2.77 0.08
CA TRP A 88 2.94 2.98 1.19
C TRP A 88 3.41 2.25 2.44
N TRP A 89 3.75 2.98 3.49
CA TRP A 89 4.35 2.44 4.71
C TRP A 89 3.36 2.44 5.86
N VAL A 90 3.17 1.27 6.48
CA VAL A 90 2.26 1.10 7.62
C VAL A 90 2.79 1.81 8.84
N GLY A 91 1.99 2.72 9.39
CA GLY A 91 2.29 3.41 10.64
C GLY A 91 1.04 3.66 11.49
N LYS A 92 1.25 4.38 12.60
CA LYS A 92 0.18 4.80 13.51
C LYS A 92 0.25 6.30 13.76
N ILE A 93 -0.91 6.95 13.82
CA ILE A 93 -0.96 8.35 14.21
C ILE A 93 -0.59 8.52 15.68
N THR A 94 0.40 9.37 15.96
CA THR A 94 0.80 9.73 17.33
C THR A 94 0.51 11.18 17.68
N GLY A 95 0.31 12.03 16.69
CA GLY A 95 0.08 13.46 16.92
C GLY A 95 -0.39 14.20 15.67
N LYS A 96 -0.56 15.52 15.85
CA LYS A 96 -0.90 16.44 14.77
C LYS A 96 -0.19 17.77 15.01
N GLU A 97 0.50 18.26 13.99
CA GLU A 97 1.23 19.53 14.00
C GLU A 97 0.73 20.40 12.84
N GLY A 98 -0.09 21.41 13.17
CA GLY A 98 -0.73 22.24 12.15
C GLY A 98 -1.65 21.42 11.22
N SER A 99 -1.30 21.36 9.93
CA SER A 99 -2.01 20.56 8.92
C SER A 99 -1.51 19.12 8.80
N ASN A 100 -0.37 18.79 9.41
CA ASN A 100 0.32 17.52 9.24
C ASN A 100 -0.01 16.58 10.40
N TYR A 101 0.04 15.27 10.15
CA TYR A 101 -0.10 14.23 11.15
C TYR A 101 1.24 13.55 11.40
N ASN A 102 1.58 13.35 12.66
CA ASN A 102 2.78 12.58 13.03
C ASN A 102 2.43 11.10 12.95
N VAL A 103 3.27 10.35 12.25
CA VAL A 103 3.13 8.92 12.02
C VAL A 103 4.34 8.21 12.63
N TYR A 104 4.08 7.29 13.54
CA TYR A 104 5.08 6.41 14.11
C TYR A 104 5.15 5.08 13.36
N PHE A 105 6.37 4.68 12.99
CA PHE A 105 6.67 3.43 12.30
C PHE A 105 7.25 2.42 13.28
N GLU A 106 6.50 1.35 13.58
CA GLU A 106 6.92 0.36 14.57
C GLU A 106 8.19 -0.42 14.17
N THR A 107 8.45 -0.53 12.86
CA THR A 107 9.60 -1.26 12.32
C THR A 107 10.92 -0.52 12.49
N THR A 108 10.92 0.81 12.35
CA THR A 108 12.13 1.66 12.46
C THR A 108 12.21 2.41 13.79
N GLY A 109 11.09 2.60 14.48
CA GLY A 109 10.98 3.43 15.69
C GLY A 109 10.94 4.94 15.41
N GLU A 110 10.80 5.33 14.14
CA GLU A 110 10.77 6.73 13.72
C GLU A 110 9.38 7.34 13.85
N GLU A 111 9.34 8.66 14.08
CA GLU A 111 8.14 9.48 14.02
C GLU A 111 8.35 10.60 13.00
N ILE A 112 7.48 10.66 11.99
CA ILE A 112 7.61 11.60 10.86
C ILE A 112 6.26 12.30 10.62
N ALA A 113 6.29 13.61 10.35
CA ALA A 113 5.10 14.40 10.06
C ALA A 113 4.77 14.41 8.56
N TYR A 114 3.57 13.96 8.20
CA TYR A 114 3.09 13.92 6.82
C TYR A 114 1.89 14.83 6.58
N PRO A 115 1.77 15.45 5.39
CA PRO A 115 0.53 16.10 4.99
C PRO A 115 -0.56 15.05 4.78
N VAL A 116 -1.82 15.45 4.96
CA VAL A 116 -2.98 14.55 4.78
C VAL A 116 -3.04 13.89 3.39
N SER A 117 -2.51 14.54 2.35
CA SER A 117 -2.47 14.02 0.99
C SER A 117 -1.52 12.83 0.80
N CYS A 118 -0.55 12.66 1.70
CA CYS A 118 0.36 11.51 1.69
C CYS A 118 -0.12 10.39 2.62
N LEU A 119 -1.33 10.50 3.18
CA LEU A 119 -1.86 9.52 4.14
C LEU A 119 -3.14 8.91 3.60
N ARG A 120 -3.28 7.60 3.80
CA ARG A 120 -4.54 6.89 3.63
C ARG A 120 -4.81 5.99 4.83
N PHE A 121 -6.07 5.63 5.04
CA PHE A 121 -6.39 4.63 6.06
C PHE A 121 -5.82 3.27 5.68
N HIS A 122 -5.17 2.61 6.64
CA HIS A 122 -4.67 1.27 6.42
C HIS A 122 -5.84 0.29 6.27
N LEU A 123 -5.77 -0.53 5.23
CA LEU A 123 -6.68 -1.66 5.02
C LEU A 123 -5.87 -2.95 4.91
N ASP A 124 -6.30 -3.96 5.65
CA ASP A 124 -5.81 -5.33 5.55
C ASP A 124 -6.56 -6.07 4.43
N TRP A 125 -5.84 -6.74 3.54
CA TRP A 125 -6.43 -7.67 2.58
C TRP A 125 -6.46 -9.09 3.17
N ARG A 126 -7.64 -9.60 3.52
CA ARG A 126 -7.80 -10.90 4.17
C ARG A 126 -8.91 -11.69 3.53
N SER A 127 -8.59 -12.92 3.09
CA SER A 127 -9.56 -13.86 2.51
C SER A 127 -10.43 -13.25 1.40
N GLY A 128 -9.83 -12.43 0.54
CA GLY A 128 -10.52 -11.81 -0.60
C GLY A 128 -11.36 -10.58 -0.25
N LYS A 129 -11.16 -9.98 0.94
CA LYS A 129 -11.91 -8.79 1.39
C LYS A 129 -10.97 -7.76 2.02
N TRP A 130 -11.30 -6.49 1.82
CA TRP A 130 -10.70 -5.37 2.54
C TRP A 130 -11.30 -5.25 3.94
N VAL A 131 -10.44 -5.15 4.95
CA VAL A 131 -10.81 -5.01 6.35
C VAL A 131 -10.09 -3.81 6.94
N SER A 132 -10.82 -2.96 7.66
CA SER A 132 -10.22 -1.86 8.43
C SER A 132 -10.33 -2.13 9.93
N THR A 133 -9.38 -1.62 10.70
CA THR A 133 -9.49 -1.53 12.16
C THR A 133 -10.43 -0.40 12.60
N LYS A 134 -10.64 0.62 11.75
CA LYS A 134 -11.49 1.77 12.04
C LYS A 134 -12.92 1.52 11.54
N LYS A 135 -13.88 1.43 12.47
CA LYS A 135 -15.28 1.09 12.17
C LYS A 135 -16.07 2.19 11.45
N SER A 136 -15.59 3.43 11.46
CA SER A 136 -16.32 4.60 10.92
C SER A 136 -15.97 4.94 9.47
N LEU A 137 -15.10 4.16 8.82
CA LEU A 137 -14.71 4.42 7.44
C LEU A 137 -15.77 3.94 6.46
N VAL A 138 -16.05 4.78 5.45
CA VAL A 138 -16.90 4.43 4.32
C VAL A 138 -16.07 4.44 3.03
N PRO A 139 -16.27 3.48 2.12
CA PRO A 139 -15.66 3.55 0.79
C PRO A 139 -16.08 4.85 0.11
N SER A 140 -15.15 5.51 -0.59
CA SER A 140 -15.51 6.55 -1.53
C SER A 140 -16.49 5.96 -2.54
N SER A 141 -17.63 6.62 -2.75
CA SER A 141 -18.57 6.22 -3.79
C SER A 141 -17.83 6.27 -5.12
N SER A 142 -17.64 5.13 -5.78
CA SER A 142 -17.09 5.12 -7.14
C SER A 142 -18.04 5.92 -8.02
N ASN A 143 -17.56 7.04 -8.57
CA ASN A 143 -18.24 7.70 -9.68
C ASN A 143 -18.16 6.76 -10.88
N SER A 144 -19.08 5.79 -10.93
CA SER A 144 -19.41 5.06 -12.15
C SER A 144 -20.01 6.08 -13.09
N THR A 145 -19.16 6.68 -13.93
CA THR A 145 -19.62 7.50 -15.03
C THR A 145 -20.01 6.54 -16.14
N ARG A 146 -21.28 6.68 -16.50
CA ARG A 146 -22.09 5.97 -17.49
C ARG A 146 -21.44 5.85 -18.87
#